data_AF-A0A0B6YIL1-F1
#
_entry.id   AF-A0A0B6YIL1-F1
#
_cell.length_a   1.000
_cell.length_b   1.000
_cell.length_c   1.000
_cell.angle_alpha   90.00
_cell.angle_beta   90.00
_cell.angle_gamma   90.00
#
_symmetry.space_group_name_H-M   'P 1'
#
loop_
_entity.id
_entity.type
_entity.pdbx_description
1 polymer ?
#
loop_
_entity_poly.entity_id
_entity_poly.type
_entity_poly.pdbx_seq_one_letter_code
_entity_poly.pdbx_strand_id
1 'polypeptide(L)'
;FEKLHSKLGIKFDEMKNLLIKFNEIKGNRHSKEKAASITYDEFSDHLLLPKSEALQQVFNLYDRDGSGTIDFREYVIGLSLVSAPVNNDDTIDLAF
;
A
#
# COMPACT_ATOMS: atom_id res chain seq x y z
N PHE A 1 3.73 1.67 -17.77
CA PHE A 1 2.46 2.20 -17.24
C PHE A 1 1.23 1.45 -17.76
N GLU A 2 1.19 0.94 -19.00
CA GLU A 2 0.00 0.21 -19.51
C GLU A 2 -0.24 -1.20 -18.91
N LYS A 3 0.82 -1.91 -18.47
CA LYS A 3 0.69 -3.28 -17.94
C LYS A 3 -0.05 -3.38 -16.59
N LEU A 4 -0.16 -2.30 -15.84
CA LEU A 4 -0.80 -2.30 -14.51
C LEU A 4 -2.33 -2.16 -14.63
N HIS A 5 -2.79 -1.46 -15.68
CA HIS A 5 -4.21 -1.17 -15.92
C HIS A 5 -5.00 -2.41 -16.34
N SER A 6 -4.44 -3.24 -17.23
CA SER A 6 -5.12 -4.46 -17.70
C SER A 6 -5.13 -5.61 -16.69
N LYS A 7 -4.19 -5.63 -15.74
CA LYS A 7 -4.00 -6.76 -14.83
C LYS A 7 -4.76 -6.64 -13.50
N LEU A 8 -5.22 -5.43 -13.15
CA LEU A 8 -5.94 -5.15 -11.90
C LEU A 8 -7.38 -4.67 -12.11
N GLY A 9 -7.79 -4.31 -13.34
CA GLY A 9 -9.14 -3.81 -13.61
C GLY A 9 -9.48 -2.44 -12.99
N ILE A 10 -8.49 -1.78 -12.38
CA ILE A 10 -8.65 -0.50 -11.68
C ILE A 10 -8.76 0.63 -12.71
N LYS A 11 -9.82 1.45 -12.63
CA LYS A 11 -10.01 2.58 -13.54
C LYS A 11 -8.89 3.61 -13.36
N PHE A 12 -8.53 4.33 -14.42
CA PHE A 12 -7.41 5.27 -14.38
C PHE A 12 -7.60 6.38 -13.32
N ASP A 13 -8.85 6.80 -13.10
CA ASP A 13 -9.18 7.78 -12.07
C ASP A 13 -9.06 7.23 -10.64
N GLU A 14 -9.36 5.95 -10.43
CA GLU A 14 -9.11 5.29 -9.14
C GLU A 14 -7.61 5.18 -8.87
N MET A 15 -6.81 4.81 -9.88
CA MET A 15 -5.35 4.76 -9.77
C MET A 15 -4.75 6.13 -9.42
N LYS A 16 -5.28 7.23 -9.98
CA LYS A 16 -4.90 8.60 -9.59
C LYS A 16 -5.24 8.89 -8.13
N ASN A 17 -6.43 8.51 -7.68
CA ASN A 17 -6.85 8.72 -6.31
C ASN A 17 -5.97 7.93 -5.32
N LEU A 18 -5.60 6.69 -5.67
CA LEU A 18 -4.66 5.88 -4.90
C LEU A 18 -3.27 6.52 -4.82
N LEU A 19 -2.79 7.07 -5.93
CA LEU A 19 -1.51 7.78 -5.97
C LEU A 19 -1.52 9.05 -5.12
N ILE A 20 -2.63 9.79 -5.11
CA ILE A 20 -2.81 10.96 -4.25
C ILE A 20 -2.73 10.55 -2.78
N LYS A 21 -3.51 9.53 -2.36
CA LYS A 21 -3.49 9.01 -0.98
C LYS A 21 -2.11 8.50 -0.57
N PHE A 22 -1.45 7.74 -1.44
CA PHE A 22 -0.08 7.28 -1.22
C PHE A 22 0.88 8.46 -0.94
N ASN A 23 0.76 9.54 -1.71
CA ASN A 23 1.59 10.72 -1.52
C ASN A 23 1.19 11.56 -0.29
N GLU A 24 -0.07 11.52 0.15
CA GLU A 24 -0.52 12.14 1.40
C GLU A 24 0.09 11.46 2.63
N ILE A 25 0.20 10.13 2.63
CA ILE A 25 0.86 9.37 3.72
C ILE A 25 2.31 9.83 3.90
N LYS A 26 3.00 10.04 2.77
CA LYS A 26 4.38 10.53 2.72
C LYS A 26 4.54 12.01 3.14
N GLY A 27 3.49 12.83 3.01
CA GLY A 27 3.58 14.29 3.08
C GLY A 27 3.74 14.90 4.49
N ASN A 28 3.59 14.11 5.55
CA ASN A 28 3.54 14.64 6.92
C ASN A 28 4.91 14.88 7.59
N ARG A 29 6.02 14.39 7.02
CA ARG A 29 7.38 14.67 7.53
C ARG A 29 8.25 15.29 6.43
N HIS A 30 8.84 16.43 6.75
CA HIS A 30 9.66 17.30 5.89
C HIS A 30 10.84 16.57 5.22
N SER A 31 10.66 16.03 4.01
CA SER A 31 11.79 15.74 3.13
C SER A 31 11.41 15.91 1.67
N LYS A 32 12.00 16.95 1.06
CA LYS A 32 11.95 17.24 -0.38
C LYS A 32 12.65 16.17 -1.23
N GLU A 33 13.26 15.17 -0.61
CA GLU A 33 13.92 14.07 -1.29
C GLU A 33 12.97 12.88 -1.33
N LYS A 34 12.58 12.51 -2.55
CA LYS A 34 11.56 11.51 -2.85
C LYS A 34 12.04 10.12 -2.43
N ALA A 35 11.79 9.71 -1.18
CA ALA A 35 11.63 8.29 -0.92
C ALA A 35 10.43 7.79 -1.76
N ALA A 36 10.64 6.77 -2.58
CA ALA A 36 9.59 6.19 -3.43
C ALA A 36 8.64 5.26 -2.65
N SER A 37 8.84 5.16 -1.34
CA SER A 37 8.20 4.21 -0.44
C SER A 37 7.79 4.86 0.88
N ILE A 38 6.79 4.26 1.53
CA ILE A 38 6.24 4.65 2.83
C ILE A 38 6.95 3.84 3.91
N THR A 39 7.50 4.51 4.91
CA THR A 39 8.09 3.85 6.08
C THR A 39 7.02 3.44 7.10
N TYR A 40 7.35 2.50 8.00
CA TYR A 40 6.45 2.11 9.09
C TYR A 40 6.01 3.30 9.96
N ASP A 41 6.91 4.27 10.17
CA ASP A 41 6.61 5.48 10.92
C ASP A 41 5.55 6.35 10.24
N GLU A 42 5.69 6.57 8.93
CA GLU A 42 4.72 7.35 8.14
C GLU A 42 3.38 6.63 8.07
N PHE A 43 3.40 5.29 7.97
CA PHE A 43 2.21 4.46 8.00
C PHE A 43 1.46 4.57 9.34
N SER A 44 2.19 4.49 10.46
CA SER A 44 1.63 4.63 11.81
C SER A 44 1.07 6.02 12.06
N ASP A 45 1.82 7.07 11.68
CA ASP A 45 1.41 8.46 11.83
C ASP A 45 0.16 8.76 11.01
N HIS A 46 0.09 8.28 9.76
CA HIS A 46 -1.06 8.53 8.90
C HIS A 46 -2.33 7.85 9.41
N LEU A 47 -2.22 6.64 9.95
CA LEU A 47 -3.35 5.92 10.54
C LEU A 47 -3.71 6.45 11.94
N LEU A 48 -2.90 7.35 12.51
CA LEU A 48 -3.03 7.84 13.89
C LEU A 48 -3.11 6.69 14.90
N LEU A 49 -2.41 5.59 14.61
CA LEU A 49 -2.36 4.40 15.47
C LEU A 49 -1.03 4.36 16.22
N PRO A 50 -1.04 3.90 17.49
CA PRO A 50 0.20 3.65 18.21
C PRO A 50 0.93 2.47 17.57
N LYS A 51 2.25 2.58 17.50
CA LYS A 51 3.13 1.48 17.09
C LYS A 51 2.86 0.27 17.99
N SER A 52 2.50 -0.84 17.38
CA SER A 52 2.16 -2.08 18.07
C SER A 52 2.50 -3.27 17.19
N GLU A 53 2.58 -4.46 17.77
CA GLU A 53 2.81 -5.70 17.01
C GLU A 53 1.70 -5.93 15.97
N ALA A 54 0.44 -5.62 16.32
CA ALA A 54 -0.68 -5.70 15.40
C ALA A 54 -0.51 -4.74 14.19
N LEU A 55 -0.07 -3.51 14.43
CA LEU A 55 0.19 -2.55 13.34
C LEU A 55 1.38 -3.00 12.47
N GLN A 56 2.41 -3.58 13.08
CA GLN A 56 3.54 -4.18 12.35
C GLN A 56 3.08 -5.34 11.47
N GLN A 57 2.18 -6.21 11.95
CA GLN A 57 1.62 -7.29 11.16
C GLN A 57 0.83 -6.76 9.96
N VAL A 58 0.01 -5.72 10.15
CA VAL A 58 -0.68 -5.06 9.05
C VAL A 58 0.30 -4.46 8.06
N PHE A 59 1.34 -3.77 8.52
CA PHE A 59 2.39 -3.22 7.66
C PHE A 59 3.07 -4.32 6.82
N ASN A 60 3.39 -5.47 7.43
CA ASN A 60 4.01 -6.61 6.76
C ASN A 60 3.08 -7.28 5.72
N LEU A 61 1.77 -7.05 5.76
CA LEU A 61 0.86 -7.49 4.68
C LEU A 61 1.05 -6.65 3.41
N TYR A 62 1.51 -5.40 3.56
CA TYR A 62 1.84 -4.52 2.44
C TYR A 62 3.29 -4.72 1.96
N ASP A 63 4.26 -4.69 2.88
CA ASP A 63 5.71 -4.89 2.60
C ASP A 63 6.01 -6.36 2.29
N ARG A 64 5.79 -6.77 1.04
CA ARG A 64 5.86 -8.18 0.61
C ARG A 64 7.28 -8.64 0.38
N ASP A 65 8.16 -7.71 0.01
CA ASP A 65 9.58 -8.03 -0.20
C ASP A 65 10.42 -7.93 1.08
N GLY A 66 9.85 -7.39 2.17
CA GLY A 66 10.51 -7.25 3.46
C GLY A 66 11.56 -6.14 3.46
N SER A 67 11.43 -5.16 2.58
CA SER A 67 12.33 -4.00 2.48
C SER A 67 12.25 -3.08 3.69
N GLY A 68 11.21 -3.21 4.53
CA GLY A 68 10.91 -2.31 5.64
C GLY A 68 10.21 -1.03 5.19
N THR A 69 9.80 -0.95 3.92
CA THR A 69 9.07 0.18 3.34
C THR A 69 8.00 -0.33 2.37
N ILE A 70 6.93 0.43 2.15
CA ILE A 70 5.84 0.07 1.23
C ILE A 70 5.97 0.94 -0.02
N ASP A 71 6.32 0.36 -1.16
CA ASP A 71 6.30 1.08 -2.43
C ASP A 71 4.87 1.25 -2.98
N PHE A 72 4.72 1.99 -4.08
CA PHE A 72 3.38 2.22 -4.67
C PHE A 72 2.71 0.92 -5.16
N ARG A 73 3.48 -0.05 -5.67
CA ARG A 73 2.95 -1.34 -6.13
C ARG A 73 2.43 -2.14 -4.94
N GLU A 74 3.19 -2.19 -3.86
CA GLU A 74 2.82 -2.85 -2.61
C GLU A 74 1.61 -2.21 -1.94
N TYR A 75 1.52 -0.87 -1.96
CA TYR A 75 0.34 -0.14 -1.48
C TYR A 75 -0.94 -0.55 -2.22
N VAL A 76 -0.89 -0.64 -3.56
CA VAL A 76 -2.05 -1.03 -4.38
C VAL A 76 -2.43 -2.49 -4.14
N ILE A 77 -1.44 -3.39 -4.02
CA ILE A 77 -1.69 -4.82 -3.76
C ILE A 77 -2.29 -5.00 -2.36
N GLY A 78 -1.70 -4.40 -1.33
CA GLY A 78 -2.19 -4.50 0.04
C GLY A 78 -3.59 -3.91 0.21
N LEU A 79 -3.89 -2.78 -0.45
CA LEU A 79 -5.26 -2.26 -0.48
C LEU A 79 -6.23 -3.23 -1.14
N SER A 80 -5.84 -3.91 -2.21
CA SER A 80 -6.70 -4.90 -2.87
C SER A 80 -6.98 -6.09 -1.94
N LEU A 81 -5.98 -6.51 -1.15
CA LEU A 81 -6.13 -7.59 -0.16
C LEU A 81 -6.97 -7.19 1.05
N VAL A 82 -6.82 -5.95 1.52
CA VAL A 82 -7.53 -5.42 2.70
C VAL A 82 -8.96 -4.96 2.36
N SER A 83 -9.20 -4.50 1.14
CA SER A 83 -10.50 -3.96 0.69
C SER A 83 -11.38 -5.00 0.00
N ALA A 84 -10.82 -6.17 -0.37
CA ALA A 84 -11.65 -7.26 -0.86
C ALA A 84 -12.55 -7.73 0.29
N PRO A 85 -13.89 -7.73 0.15
CA PRO A 85 -14.68 -8.67 0.94
C PRO A 85 -14.08 -10.04 0.63
N VAL A 86 -13.82 -10.83 1.67
CA VAL A 86 -13.27 -12.19 1.60
C VAL A 86 -14.18 -13.04 0.70
N ASN A 87 -14.00 -12.91 -0.60
CA ASN A 87 -14.53 -13.78 -1.62
C ASN A 87 -13.36 -14.68 -1.95
N ASN A 88 -13.29 -15.73 -1.13
CA ASN A 88 -12.40 -16.86 -1.31
C ASN A 88 -12.53 -17.32 -2.76
N ASP A 89 -11.43 -17.23 -3.51
CA ASP A 89 -11.03 -18.13 -4.61
C ASP A 89 -9.97 -17.43 -5.49
N ASP A 90 -10.13 -16.14 -5.82
CA ASP A 90 -9.19 -15.42 -6.71
C ASP A 90 -7.93 -14.88 -6.00
N THR A 91 -7.96 -14.72 -4.67
CA THR A 91 -6.84 -14.18 -3.88
C THR A 91 -5.71 -15.18 -3.65
N ILE A 92 -5.95 -16.48 -3.87
CA ILE A 92 -4.93 -17.53 -3.69
C ILE A 92 -3.87 -17.45 -4.80
N ASP A 93 -4.23 -17.08 -6.01
CA ASP A 93 -3.29 -17.00 -7.16
C ASP A 93 -2.33 -15.81 -7.11
N LEU A 94 -2.52 -14.85 -6.19
CA LEU A 94 -1.58 -13.74 -5.98
C LEU A 94 -0.60 -14.00 -4.83
N ALA A 95 -0.83 -15.04 -4.04
CA ALA A 95 -0.04 -15.42 -2.87
C ALA A 95 1.06 -16.45 -3.19
N PHE A 96 0.96 -17.16 -4.31
CA PHE A 96 1.94 -18.13 -4.82
C PHE A 96 2.53 -17.68 -6.17
#